data_AF-A0A821HM17-F1
#
_entry.id   AF-A0A821HM17-F1
#
_cell.length_a   1.000
_cell.length_b   1.000
_cell.length_c   1.000
_cell.angle_alpha   90.00
_cell.angle_beta   90.00
_cell.angle_gamma   90.00
#
_symmetry.space_group_name_H-M   'P 1'
#
loop_
_entity.id
_entity.type
_entity.pdbx_description
1 polymer ?
#
loop_
_entity_poly.entity_id
_entity_poly.type
_entity_poly.pdbx_seq_one_letter_code
_entity_poly.pdbx_strand_id
1 'polypeptide(L)'
;MSTFKSDRDTPLWPANEGEHYFRDLTIRRLSQRGPTCVSNCLAMLTGRQPEDFQGNLNTQDPVSWSAALKPYGMKLAYCPHDARKLKFYIEELIALDDLFALSFYTTYNPEEILGDPDSTGFVTQSHIILLHRDKIYDSGGYRRPAARDHYGLDHHTKRIFRVVPDTHVRGL
;
A
#
# COMPACT_ATOMS: atom_id res chain seq x y z
N MET A 1 37.92 15.24 0.67
CA MET A 1 36.85 14.24 0.88
C MET A 1 35.56 14.86 0.35
N SER A 2 34.94 14.25 -0.66
CA SER A 2 33.62 14.67 -1.16
C SER A 2 32.59 14.41 -0.08
N THR A 3 31.87 15.42 0.37
CA THR A 3 30.73 15.29 1.28
C THR A 3 29.61 14.58 0.52
N PHE A 4 29.45 13.28 0.77
CA PHE A 4 28.29 12.52 0.31
C PHE A 4 27.04 13.15 0.90
N LYS A 5 26.16 13.69 0.05
CA LYS A 5 24.86 14.23 0.45
C LYS A 5 23.80 13.19 0.09
N SER A 6 23.25 12.53 1.10
CA SER A 6 22.04 11.74 0.92
C SER A 6 20.90 12.70 0.53
N ASP A 7 20.20 12.42 -0.56
CA ASP A 7 18.95 13.11 -0.84
C ASP A 7 17.97 12.81 0.29
N ARG A 8 17.54 13.86 0.98
CA ARG A 8 16.56 13.75 2.06
C ARG A 8 15.24 13.17 1.54
N ASP A 9 14.91 13.53 0.30
CA ASP A 9 13.62 13.30 -0.33
C ASP A 9 13.85 12.72 -1.74
N THR A 10 13.78 11.39 -1.90
CA THR A 10 13.59 10.76 -3.22
C THR A 10 12.09 10.76 -3.51
N PRO A 11 11.62 11.40 -4.61
CA PRO A 11 10.20 11.41 -4.94
C PRO A 11 9.64 9.99 -5.09
N LEU A 12 8.47 9.74 -4.49
CA LEU A 12 7.70 8.49 -4.62
C LEU A 12 7.21 8.26 -6.05
N TRP A 13 7.01 9.35 -6.79
CA TRP A 13 6.67 9.30 -8.20
C TRP A 13 7.36 10.45 -8.93
N PRO A 14 7.90 10.25 -10.15
CA PRO A 14 8.41 11.34 -10.96
C PRO A 14 7.33 12.40 -11.10
N ALA A 15 7.71 13.67 -10.94
CA ALA A 15 6.81 14.78 -11.11
C ALA A 15 6.39 14.90 -12.59
N ASN A 16 5.31 14.19 -12.95
CA ASN A 16 4.56 14.44 -14.17
C ASN A 16 3.26 15.11 -13.72
N GLU A 17 3.16 16.42 -13.93
CA GLU A 17 1.97 17.19 -13.59
C GLU A 17 0.73 16.59 -14.28
N GLY A 18 -0.30 16.27 -13.50
CA GLY A 18 -1.64 15.91 -14.01
C GLY A 18 -1.89 14.43 -14.32
N GLU A 19 -0.93 13.53 -14.10
CA GLU A 19 -1.22 12.09 -14.21
C GLU A 19 -2.04 11.63 -13.00
N HIS A 20 -3.30 11.25 -13.24
CA HIS A 20 -4.18 10.59 -12.29
C HIS A 20 -4.83 9.40 -12.99
N TYR A 21 -4.79 8.21 -12.39
CA TYR A 21 -5.30 7.01 -13.06
C TYR A 21 -6.65 6.56 -12.53
N PHE A 22 -6.81 6.57 -11.20
CA PHE A 22 -8.02 6.08 -10.53
C PHE A 22 -8.55 7.07 -9.50
N ARG A 23 -8.31 8.36 -9.73
CA ARG A 23 -8.80 9.48 -8.91
C ARG A 23 -10.32 9.46 -8.71
N ASP A 24 -11.07 9.06 -9.73
CA ASP A 24 -12.54 9.04 -9.69
C ASP A 24 -13.14 7.67 -9.30
N LEU A 25 -12.29 6.70 -8.93
CA LEU A 25 -12.75 5.40 -8.47
C LEU A 25 -13.59 5.55 -7.19
N THR A 26 -14.81 5.01 -7.20
CA THR A 26 -15.65 4.98 -6.01
C THR A 26 -15.34 3.73 -5.20
N ILE A 27 -14.78 3.90 -4.00
CA ILE A 27 -14.39 2.80 -3.12
C ILE A 27 -15.42 2.62 -2.01
N ARG A 28 -15.95 1.40 -1.88
CA ARG A 28 -16.76 1.00 -0.73
C ARG A 28 -15.88 0.35 0.32
N ARG A 29 -15.81 0.94 1.52
CA ARG A 29 -15.07 0.34 2.65
C ARG A 29 -15.63 -1.04 2.99
N LEU A 30 -14.75 -2.02 3.09
CA LEU A 30 -15.02 -3.33 3.67
C LEU A 30 -14.42 -3.41 5.07
N SER A 31 -14.92 -4.34 5.89
CA SER A 31 -14.32 -4.65 7.20
C SER A 31 -13.87 -6.09 7.18
N GLN A 32 -12.59 -6.32 7.45
CA GLN A 32 -12.02 -7.65 7.41
C GLN A 32 -12.42 -8.46 8.64
N ARG A 33 -12.39 -9.79 8.49
CA ARG A 33 -12.41 -10.75 9.61
C ARG A 33 -11.16 -11.62 9.48
N GLY A 34 -10.36 -11.70 10.55
CA GLY A 34 -9.09 -12.45 10.53
C GLY A 34 -8.02 -11.83 9.62
N PRO A 35 -7.01 -12.61 9.19
CA PRO A 35 -5.84 -12.14 8.43
C PRO A 35 -6.13 -11.96 6.92
N THR A 36 -7.18 -11.21 6.58
CA THR A 36 -7.69 -11.07 5.21
C THR A 36 -7.49 -9.67 4.62
N CYS A 37 -6.53 -8.89 5.15
CA CYS A 37 -6.30 -7.51 4.74
C CYS A 37 -5.98 -7.36 3.24
N VAL A 38 -5.16 -8.25 2.66
CA VAL A 38 -4.85 -8.25 1.22
C VAL A 38 -6.11 -8.50 0.38
N SER A 39 -6.86 -9.56 0.65
CA SER A 39 -8.08 -9.88 -0.10
C SER A 39 -9.14 -8.77 0.01
N ASN A 40 -9.27 -8.13 1.18
CA ASN A 40 -10.16 -6.98 1.35
C ASN A 40 -9.67 -5.77 0.56
N CYS A 41 -8.36 -5.51 0.53
CA CYS A 41 -7.76 -4.45 -0.27
C CYS A 41 -8.06 -4.63 -1.77
N LEU A 42 -7.85 -5.85 -2.30
CA LEU A 42 -8.15 -6.16 -3.71
C LEU A 42 -9.64 -6.09 -4.02
N ALA A 43 -10.49 -6.57 -3.11
CA ALA A 43 -11.95 -6.44 -3.22
C ALA A 43 -12.40 -4.98 -3.26
N MET A 44 -11.82 -4.11 -2.42
CA MET A 44 -12.10 -2.67 -2.44
C MET A 44 -11.65 -2.00 -3.74
N LEU A 45 -10.50 -2.39 -4.30
CA LEU A 45 -10.01 -1.87 -5.59
C LEU A 45 -10.92 -2.27 -6.77
N THR A 46 -11.40 -3.52 -6.77
CA THR A 46 -12.08 -4.11 -7.92
C THR A 46 -13.61 -4.09 -7.81
N GLY A 47 -14.16 -3.69 -6.65
CA GLY A 47 -15.59 -3.78 -6.35
C GLY A 47 -16.11 -5.22 -6.18
N ARG A 48 -15.21 -6.19 -6.01
CA ARG A 48 -15.54 -7.62 -5.86
C ARG A 48 -15.69 -8.02 -4.39
N GLN A 49 -15.97 -9.30 -4.15
CA GLN A 49 -15.98 -9.86 -2.80
C GLN A 49 -14.58 -10.32 -2.39
N PRO A 50 -14.17 -10.20 -1.11
CA PRO A 50 -12.87 -10.69 -0.64
C PRO A 50 -12.63 -12.17 -0.95
N GLU A 51 -13.67 -12.99 -0.95
CA GLU A 51 -13.62 -14.43 -1.19
C GLU A 51 -13.14 -14.77 -2.61
N ASP A 52 -13.36 -13.89 -3.58
CA ASP A 52 -12.85 -14.04 -4.96
C ASP A 52 -11.31 -14.07 -5.01
N PHE A 53 -10.64 -13.56 -3.97
CA PHE A 53 -9.18 -13.46 -3.85
C PHE A 53 -8.57 -14.41 -2.81
N GLN A 54 -9.38 -15.00 -1.94
CA GLN A 54 -8.88 -15.89 -0.87
C GLN A 54 -8.46 -17.24 -1.45
N GLY A 55 -7.37 -17.82 -0.92
CA GLY A 55 -6.87 -19.14 -1.34
C GLY A 55 -6.11 -19.16 -2.67
N ASN A 56 -6.25 -18.13 -3.51
CA ASN A 56 -5.62 -18.05 -4.83
C ASN A 56 -4.45 -17.06 -4.90
N LEU A 57 -4.08 -16.45 -3.76
CA LEU A 57 -3.05 -15.42 -3.68
C LEU A 57 -2.01 -15.75 -2.63
N ASN A 58 -0.76 -15.42 -2.95
CA ASN A 58 0.28 -15.34 -1.96
C ASN A 58 0.20 -13.96 -1.28
N THR A 59 -0.26 -13.94 -0.03
CA THR A 59 -0.45 -12.70 0.76
C THR A 59 0.85 -11.98 1.13
N GLN A 60 2.01 -12.50 0.72
CA GLN A 60 3.31 -11.85 0.89
C GLN A 60 3.92 -11.35 -0.43
N ASP A 61 3.41 -11.83 -1.57
CA ASP A 61 3.93 -11.56 -2.92
C ASP A 61 3.08 -10.51 -3.67
N PRO A 62 3.58 -9.25 -3.81
CA PRO A 62 2.86 -8.21 -4.54
C PRO A 62 2.75 -8.46 -6.05
N VAL A 63 3.55 -9.35 -6.64
CA VAL A 63 3.39 -9.73 -8.05
C VAL A 63 2.09 -10.50 -8.22
N SER A 64 1.78 -11.44 -7.33
CA SER A 64 0.49 -12.15 -7.33
C SER A 64 -0.70 -11.19 -7.16
N TRP A 65 -0.56 -10.15 -6.33
CA TRP A 65 -1.62 -9.14 -6.15
C TRP A 65 -1.81 -8.32 -7.43
N SER A 66 -0.71 -7.89 -8.05
CA SER A 66 -0.74 -7.16 -9.32
C SER A 66 -1.38 -7.99 -10.43
N ALA A 67 -1.03 -9.28 -10.53
CA ALA A 67 -1.62 -10.19 -11.50
C ALA A 67 -3.14 -10.36 -11.31
N ALA A 68 -3.62 -10.41 -10.07
CA ALA A 68 -5.05 -10.49 -9.76
C ALA A 68 -5.83 -9.22 -10.12
N LEU A 69 -5.16 -8.07 -10.22
CA LEU A 69 -5.76 -6.80 -10.63
C LEU A 69 -5.85 -6.63 -12.15
N LYS A 70 -5.03 -7.35 -12.94
CA LYS A 70 -4.97 -7.21 -14.40
C LYS A 70 -6.33 -7.40 -15.10
N PRO A 71 -7.17 -8.40 -14.75
CA PRO A 71 -8.50 -8.55 -15.35
C PRO A 71 -9.43 -7.34 -15.14
N TYR A 72 -9.09 -6.45 -14.22
CA TYR A 72 -9.83 -5.23 -13.89
C TYR A 72 -9.16 -3.96 -14.45
N GLY A 73 -8.21 -4.10 -15.37
CA GLY A 73 -7.50 -2.97 -15.99
C GLY A 73 -6.53 -2.26 -15.05
N MET A 74 -6.15 -2.89 -13.94
CA MET A 74 -5.30 -2.32 -12.89
C MET A 74 -4.03 -3.15 -12.72
N LYS A 75 -2.95 -2.52 -12.28
CA LYS A 75 -1.77 -3.19 -11.73
C LYS A 75 -1.08 -2.33 -10.68
N LEU A 76 -0.16 -2.93 -9.92
CA LEU A 76 0.62 -2.24 -8.90
C LEU A 76 1.93 -1.74 -9.49
N ALA A 77 2.26 -0.46 -9.27
CA ALA A 77 3.55 0.13 -9.61
C ALA A 77 4.28 0.55 -8.33
N TYR A 78 5.47 -0.02 -8.13
CA TYR A 78 6.30 0.27 -6.96
C TYR A 78 6.70 1.74 -6.88
N CYS A 79 6.53 2.34 -5.70
CA CYS A 79 7.06 3.64 -5.34
C CYS A 79 8.35 3.45 -4.51
N PRO A 80 9.46 4.10 -4.86
CA PRO A 80 10.70 4.02 -4.09
C PRO A 80 10.47 4.55 -2.68
N HIS A 81 10.69 3.69 -1.69
CA HIS A 81 10.66 4.03 -0.28
C HIS A 81 11.71 3.21 0.46
N ASP A 82 11.97 3.58 1.71
CA ASP A 82 12.90 2.89 2.60
C ASP A 82 12.17 2.56 3.91
N ALA A 83 12.93 2.23 4.96
CA ALA A 83 12.39 1.85 6.25
C ALA A 83 11.74 3.01 7.02
N ARG A 84 11.61 4.23 6.48
CA ARG A 84 10.93 5.34 7.14
C ARG A 84 9.48 5.01 7.48
N LYS A 85 8.98 5.68 8.52
CA LYS A 85 7.57 5.62 8.92
C LYS A 85 6.67 6.24 7.85
N LEU A 86 5.43 5.76 7.76
CA LEU A 86 4.51 6.19 6.70
C LEU A 86 4.22 7.70 6.72
N LYS A 87 4.28 8.35 7.90
CA LYS A 87 4.14 9.81 8.02
C LYS A 87 5.13 10.64 7.21
N PHE A 88 6.30 10.10 6.88
CA PHE A 88 7.28 10.82 6.05
C PHE A 88 6.91 10.84 4.56
N TYR A 89 5.93 10.03 4.16
CA TYR A 89 5.46 9.91 2.78
C TYR A 89 4.06 10.51 2.58
N ILE A 90 3.29 10.72 3.66
CA ILE A 90 1.85 10.97 3.55
C ILE A 90 1.51 12.27 2.82
N GLU A 91 2.29 13.34 3.01
CA GLU A 91 2.01 14.62 2.35
C GLU A 91 2.25 14.55 0.84
N GLU A 92 3.30 13.86 0.39
CA GLU A 92 3.55 13.62 -1.03
C GLU A 92 2.48 12.72 -1.65
N LEU A 93 2.11 11.64 -0.95
CA LEU A 93 1.05 10.73 -1.40
C LEU A 93 -0.29 11.44 -1.58
N ILE A 94 -0.67 12.32 -0.64
CA ILE A 94 -1.88 13.14 -0.74
C ILE A 94 -1.76 14.14 -1.89
N ALA A 95 -0.59 14.76 -2.08
CA ALA A 95 -0.34 15.72 -3.16
C ALA A 95 -0.43 15.08 -4.56
N LEU A 96 -0.07 13.80 -4.70
CA LEU A 96 -0.25 13.03 -5.94
C LEU A 96 -1.73 12.78 -6.27
N ASP A 97 -2.64 12.93 -5.29
CA ASP A 97 -4.10 12.97 -5.45
C ASP A 97 -4.65 11.83 -6.34
N ASP A 98 -4.23 10.60 -6.04
CA ASP A 98 -4.57 9.38 -6.79
C ASP A 98 -4.78 8.18 -5.83
N LEU A 99 -4.73 6.97 -6.37
CA LEU A 99 -4.96 5.71 -5.65
C LEU A 99 -3.66 4.94 -5.38
N PHE A 100 -3.48 4.56 -4.11
CA PHE A 100 -2.31 3.84 -3.62
C PHE A 100 -2.70 2.66 -2.73
N ALA A 101 -1.95 1.58 -2.82
CA ALA A 101 -1.94 0.50 -1.85
C ALA A 101 -0.71 0.67 -0.94
N LEU A 102 -0.94 0.87 0.35
CA LEU A 102 0.09 1.14 1.34
C LEU A 102 0.13 0.00 2.34
N SER A 103 1.32 -0.48 2.67
CA SER A 103 1.49 -1.45 3.75
C SER A 103 2.56 -1.02 4.74
N PHE A 104 2.37 -1.40 6.00
CA PHE A 104 3.24 -1.07 7.11
C PHE A 104 3.31 -2.24 8.10
N TYR A 105 4.41 -2.32 8.84
CA TYR A 105 4.55 -3.30 9.93
C TYR A 105 3.71 -2.86 11.13
N THR A 106 2.93 -3.76 11.74
CA THR A 106 2.04 -3.39 12.86
C THR A 106 2.76 -3.40 14.21
N THR A 107 3.97 -3.92 14.27
CA THR A 107 4.84 -3.77 15.44
C THR A 107 5.52 -2.39 15.46
N TYR A 108 5.88 -1.94 16.67
CA TYR A 108 6.75 -0.78 16.89
C TYR A 108 8.19 -1.20 17.19
N ASN A 109 8.45 -2.50 17.36
CA ASN A 109 9.77 -3.04 17.69
C ASN A 109 10.59 -3.25 16.41
N PRO A 110 11.69 -2.51 16.18
CA PRO A 110 12.54 -2.71 15.00
C PRO A 110 13.19 -4.10 14.94
N GLU A 111 13.46 -4.72 16.08
CA GLU A 111 14.07 -6.06 16.13
C GLU A 111 13.15 -7.13 15.53
N GLU A 112 11.84 -7.00 15.73
CA GLU A 112 10.85 -7.89 15.10
C GLU A 112 10.75 -7.69 13.59
N ILE A 113 10.98 -6.46 13.11
CA ILE A 113 10.95 -6.15 11.67
C ILE A 113 12.19 -6.71 10.97
N LEU A 114 13.34 -6.69 11.65
CA LEU A 114 14.65 -7.07 11.12
C LEU A 114 15.08 -8.49 11.51
N GLY A 115 14.26 -9.20 12.27
CA GLY A 115 14.52 -10.56 12.72
C GLY A 115 14.39 -11.61 11.61
N ASP A 116 14.94 -12.79 11.88
CA ASP A 116 14.76 -13.94 11.01
C ASP A 116 13.32 -14.48 11.09
N PRO A 117 12.81 -15.09 10.01
CA PRO A 117 11.51 -15.76 10.05
C PRO A 117 11.52 -16.93 11.03
N ASP A 118 10.38 -17.14 11.70
CA ASP A 118 10.15 -18.31 12.54
C ASP A 118 10.02 -19.61 11.71
N SER A 119 9.75 -20.73 12.39
CA SER A 119 9.57 -22.04 11.74
C SER A 119 8.44 -22.11 10.70
N THR A 120 7.54 -21.12 10.68
CA THR A 120 6.42 -21.01 9.73
C THR A 120 6.74 -20.05 8.57
N GLY A 121 7.92 -19.43 8.57
CA GLY A 121 8.30 -18.41 7.59
C GLY A 121 7.79 -17.01 7.95
N PHE A 122 7.19 -16.83 9.14
CA PHE A 122 6.63 -15.57 9.59
C PHE A 122 7.70 -14.73 10.29
N VAL A 123 7.86 -13.47 9.88
CA VAL A 123 8.78 -12.52 10.52
C VAL A 123 8.04 -11.68 11.55
N THR A 124 7.14 -10.82 11.07
CA THR A 124 6.29 -9.99 11.92
C THR A 124 5.00 -9.60 11.19
N GLN A 125 4.02 -9.14 11.95
CA GLN A 125 2.73 -8.77 11.44
C GLN A 125 2.82 -7.47 10.63
N SER A 126 2.07 -7.43 9.53
CA SER A 126 1.92 -6.25 8.69
C SER A 126 0.48 -6.07 8.27
N HIS A 127 0.14 -4.84 7.90
CA HIS A 127 -1.19 -4.49 7.44
C HIS A 127 -1.12 -3.75 6.10
N ILE A 128 -2.20 -3.83 5.32
CA ILE A 128 -2.35 -3.13 4.04
C ILE A 128 -3.65 -2.34 4.02
N ILE A 129 -3.56 -1.12 3.52
CA ILE A 129 -4.66 -0.16 3.41
C ILE A 129 -4.66 0.45 2.00
N LEU A 130 -5.77 1.06 1.62
CA LEU A 130 -5.82 1.92 0.45
C LEU A 130 -5.78 3.38 0.89
N LEU A 131 -4.95 4.18 0.23
CA LEU A 131 -5.06 5.63 0.24
C LEU A 131 -5.64 6.05 -1.11
N HIS A 132 -6.74 6.79 -1.07
CA HIS A 132 -7.35 7.38 -2.24
C HIS A 132 -7.50 8.87 -1.99
N ARG A 133 -6.69 9.66 -2.69
CA ARG A 133 -6.61 11.11 -2.53
C ARG A 133 -6.20 11.47 -1.09
N ASP A 134 -7.13 11.99 -0.30
CA ASP A 134 -6.94 12.36 1.11
C ASP A 134 -7.57 11.38 2.10
N LYS A 135 -8.06 10.21 1.63
CA LYS A 135 -8.81 9.25 2.43
C LYS A 135 -8.15 7.88 2.51
N ILE A 136 -8.10 7.30 3.70
CA ILE A 136 -7.72 5.91 3.92
C ILE A 136 -8.96 5.02 4.02
N TYR A 137 -8.94 3.94 3.23
CA TYR A 137 -9.85 2.82 3.35
C TYR A 137 -9.12 1.67 4.02
N ASP A 138 -9.40 1.52 5.30
CA ASP A 138 -8.83 0.50 6.16
C ASP A 138 -9.89 -0.53 6.55
N SER A 139 -9.61 -1.80 6.23
CA SER A 139 -10.46 -2.94 6.57
C SER A 139 -10.24 -3.45 8.00
N GLY A 140 -9.15 -3.06 8.68
CA GLY A 140 -8.78 -3.43 10.04
C GLY A 140 -9.59 -2.78 11.18
N GLY A 141 -10.58 -1.94 10.84
CA GLY A 141 -11.52 -1.40 11.82
C GLY A 141 -11.39 0.10 12.07
N TYR A 142 -10.38 0.78 11.51
CA TYR A 142 -10.31 2.23 11.54
C TYR A 142 -11.50 2.86 10.80
N ARG A 143 -12.15 3.85 11.45
CA ARG A 143 -13.42 4.44 10.97
C ARG A 143 -13.31 5.89 10.51
N ARG A 144 -12.19 6.57 10.78
CA ARG A 144 -11.99 7.94 10.31
C ARG A 144 -11.39 7.86 8.91
N PRO A 145 -11.95 8.53 7.90
CA PRO A 145 -11.39 8.42 6.56
C PRO A 145 -10.14 9.29 6.38
N ALA A 146 -9.95 10.37 7.13
CA ALA A 146 -8.85 11.31 6.91
C ALA A 146 -7.48 10.61 6.99
N ALA A 147 -6.69 10.72 5.93
CA ALA A 147 -5.40 10.05 5.82
C ALA A 147 -4.40 10.49 6.90
N ARG A 148 -4.43 11.79 7.26
CA ARG A 148 -3.55 12.41 8.27
C ARG A 148 -3.81 11.95 9.71
N ASP A 149 -4.95 11.31 9.97
CA ASP A 149 -5.32 10.87 11.31
C ASP A 149 -5.01 9.37 11.53
N HIS A 150 -4.58 8.65 10.50
CA HIS A 150 -4.47 7.19 10.54
C HIS A 150 -3.32 6.71 11.44
N TYR A 151 -3.59 5.78 12.35
CA TYR A 151 -2.60 5.26 13.30
C TYR A 151 -1.36 4.65 12.61
N GLY A 152 -1.55 4.06 11.42
CA GLY A 152 -0.49 3.51 10.57
C GLY A 152 0.62 4.51 10.21
N LEU A 153 0.37 5.82 10.34
CA LEU A 153 1.36 6.86 10.07
C LEU A 153 2.62 6.76 10.96
N ASP A 154 2.49 6.24 12.17
CA ASP A 154 3.61 6.08 13.10
C ASP A 154 4.34 4.73 12.99
N HIS A 155 3.90 3.87 12.07
CA HIS A 155 4.52 2.57 11.78
C HIS A 155 5.52 2.64 10.63
N HIS A 156 6.51 1.75 10.66
CA HIS A 156 7.49 1.59 9.58
C HIS A 156 6.82 1.09 8.31
N THR A 157 7.12 1.76 7.19
CA THR A 157 6.58 1.42 5.87
C THR A 157 7.14 0.09 5.41
N LYS A 158 6.27 -0.78 4.89
CA LYS A 158 6.64 -2.07 4.30
C LYS A 158 6.65 -2.02 2.78
N ARG A 159 5.59 -1.49 2.17
CA ARG A 159 5.45 -1.31 0.71
C ARG A 159 4.56 -0.12 0.38
N ILE A 160 4.91 0.62 -0.67
CA ILE A 160 4.07 1.65 -1.29
C ILE A 160 3.93 1.28 -2.77
N PHE A 161 2.68 1.13 -3.20
CA PHE A 161 2.34 0.97 -4.62
C PHE A 161 1.36 2.05 -5.04
N ARG A 162 1.61 2.66 -6.18
CA ARG A 162 0.58 3.37 -6.94
C ARG A 162 -0.23 2.36 -7.74
N VAL A 163 -1.55 2.51 -7.77
CA VAL A 163 -2.41 1.71 -8.65
C VAL A 163 -2.45 2.41 -10.00
N VAL A 164 -2.06 1.70 -11.06
CA VAL A 164 -1.93 2.24 -12.42
C VAL A 164 -2.65 1.35 -13.44
N PRO A 165 -2.97 1.85 -14.64
CA PRO A 165 -3.56 1.03 -15.68
C PRO A 165 -2.66 -0.16 -16.01
N ASP A 166 -3.24 -1.30 -16.37
CA ASP A 166 -2.47 -2.49 -16.76
C ASP A 166 -1.53 -2.24 -17.95
N THR A 167 -1.86 -1.27 -18.81
CA THR A 167 -1.07 -0.78 -19.94
C THR A 167 0.06 0.20 -19.58
N HIS A 168 0.11 0.70 -18.34
CA HIS A 168 1.11 1.69 -17.92
C HIS A 168 2.54 1.12 -17.99
N VAL A 169 3.54 1.92 -18.36
CA VAL A 169 4.92 1.42 -18.56
C VAL A 169 5.57 0.88 -17.28
N ARG A 170 5.29 1.52 -16.13
CA ARG A 170 5.67 1.01 -14.81
C ARG A 170 4.63 0.03 -14.31
N GLY A 171 5.07 -1.05 -13.67
CA GLY A 171 4.20 -1.98 -12.95
C GLY A 171 4.88 -3.32 -12.72
N LEU A 172 4.28 -4.12 -11.83
CA LEU A 172 4.58 -5.54 -11.62
C LEU A 172 3.71 -6.41 -12.53
#